data_AF-H1W1G3-F1
#
_entry.id   AF-H1W1G3-F1
#
_cell.length_a   1.000
_cell.length_b   1.000
_cell.length_c   1.000
_cell.angle_alpha   90.00
_cell.angle_beta   90.00
_cell.angle_gamma   90.00
#
_symmetry.space_group_name_H-M   'P 1'
#
loop_
_entity.id
_entity.type
_entity.pdbx_description
1 polymer ?
#
loop_
_entity_poly.entity_id
_entity_poly.type
_entity_poly.pdbx_seq_one_letter_code
_entity_poly.pdbx_strand_id
1 'polypeptide(L)'
;MLSQSSIVLAALALALAGPASASYAFYVGKDLTADGSVMVGGTGEEVSSHWLQLFPARDHAPNATITVGVTDKASIPGELFAIPQVAHTYRYLYLT
;
A
#
# COMPACT_ATOMS: atom_id res chain seq x y z
N MET A 1 42.72 -13.87 14.97
CA MET A 1 42.97 -12.50 14.46
C MET A 1 42.36 -12.40 13.07
N LEU A 2 41.55 -11.39 12.77
CA LEU A 2 41.05 -11.17 11.41
C LEU A 2 42.20 -10.71 10.49
N SER A 3 42.19 -11.18 9.24
CA SER A 3 43.16 -10.74 8.21
C SER A 3 42.91 -9.28 7.83
N GLN A 4 43.97 -8.53 7.49
CA GLN A 4 43.86 -7.17 6.94
C GLN A 4 42.90 -7.11 5.74
N SER A 5 42.93 -8.11 4.86
CA SER A 5 42.02 -8.17 3.71
C SER A 5 40.57 -8.27 4.13
N SER A 6 40.27 -9.02 5.20
CA SER A 6 38.91 -9.14 5.76
C SER A 6 38.43 -7.83 6.38
N ILE A 7 39.33 -7.07 7.01
CA ILE A 7 39.01 -5.76 7.60
C ILE A 7 38.70 -4.73 6.49
N VAL A 8 39.51 -4.70 5.43
CA VAL A 8 39.29 -3.81 4.28
C VAL A 8 37.97 -4.13 3.58
N LEU A 9 37.67 -5.41 3.37
CA LEU A 9 36.41 -5.83 2.72
C LEU A 9 35.18 -5.43 3.56
N ALA A 10 35.24 -5.61 4.88
CA ALA A 10 34.16 -5.23 5.78
C ALA A 10 33.96 -3.71 5.84
N ALA A 11 35.04 -2.94 5.87
CA ALA A 11 34.98 -1.48 5.86
C ALA A 11 34.38 -0.95 4.54
N LEU A 12 34.74 -1.55 3.40
CA LEU A 12 34.18 -1.19 2.11
C LEU A 12 32.69 -1.55 2.01
N ALA A 13 32.29 -2.72 2.50
CA ALA A 13 30.89 -3.13 2.53
C ALA A 13 30.04 -2.20 3.41
N LEU A 14 30.57 -1.77 4.55
CA LEU A 14 29.89 -0.82 5.45
C LEU A 14 29.77 0.57 4.83
N ALA A 15 30.80 1.03 4.12
CA ALA A 15 30.79 2.31 3.42
C ALA A 15 29.83 2.35 2.23
N LEU A 16 29.50 1.19 1.65
CA LEU A 16 28.54 1.04 0.55
C LEU A 16 27.13 0.69 1.02
N ALA A 17 26.92 0.46 2.31
CA ALA A 17 25.59 0.21 2.86
C ALA A 17 24.79 1.52 2.93
N GLY A 18 23.75 1.64 2.09
CA GLY A 18 22.78 2.74 2.16
C GLY A 18 21.74 2.53 3.26
N PRO A 19 20.96 3.57 3.60
CA PRO A 19 19.82 3.42 4.49
C PRO A 19 18.82 2.41 3.90
N ALA A 20 18.33 1.50 4.74
CA ALA A 20 17.29 0.56 4.37
C ALA A 20 15.93 1.21 4.67
N SER A 21 15.13 1.44 3.63
CA SER A 21 13.73 1.82 3.80
C SER A 21 12.89 0.56 4.00
N ALA A 22 11.99 0.59 4.98
CA ALA A 22 11.08 -0.50 5.24
C ALA A 22 9.69 0.05 5.56
N SER A 23 8.69 -0.65 5.05
CA SER A 23 7.29 -0.44 5.41
C SER A 23 6.78 -1.70 6.08
N TYR A 24 5.93 -1.55 7.08
CA TYR A 24 5.25 -2.67 7.69
C TYR A 24 3.77 -2.39 7.85
N ALA A 25 2.98 -3.47 7.77
CA ALA A 25 1.56 -3.46 8.01
C ALA A 25 1.19 -4.65 8.88
N PHE A 26 0.13 -4.50 9.67
CA PHE A 26 -0.46 -5.58 10.44
C PHE A 26 -1.96 -5.63 10.21
N TYR A 27 -2.48 -6.85 10.19
CA TYR A 27 -3.88 -7.17 10.10
C TYR A 27 -4.23 -8.09 11.27
N VAL A 28 -5.26 -7.72 12.02
CA VAL A 28 -5.81 -8.55 13.09
C VAL A 28 -7.26 -8.84 12.76
N GLY A 29 -7.56 -10.12 12.49
CA GLY A 29 -8.90 -10.60 12.22
C GLY A 29 -9.79 -10.51 13.46
N LYS A 30 -11.10 -10.42 13.25
CA LYS A 30 -12.11 -10.27 14.31
C LYS A 30 -12.03 -11.36 15.40
N ASP A 31 -11.60 -12.57 15.06
CA ASP A 31 -11.53 -13.69 16.00
C ASP A 31 -10.25 -13.65 16.87
N LEU A 32 -9.39 -12.64 16.64
CA LEU A 32 -8.13 -12.40 17.34
C LEU A 32 -8.13 -11.10 18.15
N THR A 33 -9.27 -10.42 18.27
CA THR A 33 -9.45 -9.21 19.08
C THR A 33 -10.48 -9.45 20.19
N ALA A 34 -10.33 -8.75 21.32
CA ALA A 34 -11.20 -8.96 22.50
C ALA A 34 -12.65 -8.51 22.28
N ASP A 35 -12.88 -7.54 21.40
CA ASP A 35 -14.17 -6.93 21.12
C ASP A 35 -14.77 -7.37 19.77
N GLY A 36 -14.07 -8.23 19.02
CA GLY A 36 -14.47 -8.64 17.67
C GLY A 36 -14.20 -7.59 16.58
N SER A 37 -13.51 -6.50 16.89
CA SER A 37 -13.11 -5.49 15.90
C SER A 37 -12.03 -6.03 14.96
N VAL A 38 -12.03 -5.58 13.70
CA VAL A 38 -10.91 -5.83 12.77
C VAL A 38 -9.95 -4.66 12.86
N MET A 39 -8.65 -4.95 13.02
CA MET A 39 -7.61 -3.92 13.06
C MET A 39 -6.73 -4.00 11.81
N VAL A 40 -6.53 -2.85 11.17
CA VAL A 40 -5.58 -2.66 10.06
C VAL A 40 -4.74 -1.44 10.41
N GLY A 41 -3.42 -1.59 10.34
CA GLY A 41 -2.49 -0.49 10.59
C GLY A 41 -1.14 -0.76 9.97
N GLY A 42 -0.31 0.26 9.91
CA GLY A 42 1.02 0.18 9.32
C GLY A 42 1.67 1.55 9.24
N THR A 43 2.94 1.55 8.87
CA THR A 43 3.70 2.76 8.58
C THR A 43 4.70 2.44 7.46
N GLY A 44 4.93 3.43 6.61
CA GLY A 44 6.00 3.44 5.63
C GLY A 44 6.92 4.62 5.91
N GLU A 45 8.17 4.51 5.48
CA GLU A 45 9.17 5.56 5.69
C GLU A 45 8.90 6.81 4.84
N GLU A 46 8.22 6.67 3.70
CA GLU A 46 7.66 7.81 2.96
C GLU A 46 6.29 8.21 3.52
N VAL A 47 6.28 9.24 4.36
CA VAL A 47 5.07 9.92 4.84
C VAL A 47 4.50 10.83 3.73
N SER A 48 3.90 10.24 2.69
CA SER A 48 2.91 10.99 1.90
C SER A 48 1.59 11.04 2.66
N SER A 49 0.84 12.13 2.45
CA SER A 49 -0.45 12.44 3.10
C SER A 49 -1.58 11.51 2.65
N HIS A 50 -1.40 10.20 2.83
CA HIS A 50 -2.47 9.24 2.54
C HIS A 50 -3.53 9.33 3.62
N TRP A 51 -4.79 9.42 3.23
CA TRP A 51 -5.92 9.23 4.14
C TRP A 51 -6.64 7.93 3.82
N LEU A 52 -7.14 7.30 4.88
CA LEU A 52 -7.93 6.10 4.80
C LEU A 52 -9.40 6.51 4.69
N GLN A 53 -10.03 6.18 3.56
CA GLN A 53 -11.44 6.41 3.33
C GLN A 53 -12.21 5.08 3.38
N LEU A 54 -13.28 5.07 4.17
CA LEU A 54 -14.24 3.97 4.21
C LEU A 54 -15.42 4.29 3.28
N PHE A 55 -15.67 3.40 2.33
CA PHE A 55 -16.84 3.45 1.48
C PHE A 55 -17.88 2.42 1.95
N PRO A 56 -19.16 2.80 2.13
CA PRO A 56 -20.20 1.86 2.50
C PRO A 56 -20.45 0.86 1.37
N ALA A 57 -21.05 -0.27 1.72
CA ALA A 57 -21.59 -1.20 0.73
C ALA A 57 -22.61 -0.49 -0.17
N ARG A 58 -22.65 -0.84 -1.45
CA ARG A 58 -23.51 -0.20 -2.44
C ARG A 58 -23.95 -1.18 -3.52
N ASP A 59 -25.19 -1.02 -3.96
CA ASP A 59 -25.70 -1.63 -5.19
C ASP A 59 -25.51 -0.68 -6.39
N HIS A 60 -25.18 -1.25 -7.53
CA HIS A 60 -25.04 -0.52 -8.79
C HIS A 60 -26.12 -0.93 -9.79
N ALA A 61 -26.58 0.03 -10.59
CA ALA A 61 -27.54 -0.24 -11.65
C ALA A 61 -26.97 -1.22 -12.69
N PRO A 62 -27.82 -1.97 -13.42
CA PRO A 62 -27.37 -2.78 -14.54
C PRO A 62 -26.59 -1.93 -15.56
N ASN A 63 -25.47 -2.45 -16.05
CA ASN A 63 -24.55 -1.77 -16.97
C ASN A 63 -23.89 -0.49 -16.41
N ALA A 64 -23.96 -0.24 -15.10
CA ALA A 64 -23.18 0.82 -14.48
C ALA A 64 -21.68 0.61 -14.73
N THR A 65 -20.95 1.71 -14.91
CA THR A 65 -19.50 1.70 -15.13
C THR A 65 -18.78 2.64 -14.17
N ILE A 66 -17.48 2.44 -14.05
CA ILE A 66 -16.56 3.34 -13.34
C ILE A 66 -15.38 3.68 -14.24
N THR A 67 -14.96 4.93 -14.20
CA THR A 67 -13.74 5.39 -14.89
C THR A 67 -12.52 5.02 -14.06
N VAL A 68 -11.56 4.36 -14.68
CA VAL A 68 -10.28 3.96 -14.10
C VAL A 68 -9.14 4.44 -14.99
N GLY A 69 -7.92 4.44 -14.44
CA GLY A 69 -6.71 4.88 -15.13
C GLY A 69 -6.16 6.21 -14.58
N VAL A 70 -5.20 6.78 -15.29
CA VAL A 70 -4.54 8.05 -14.96
C VAL A 70 -4.49 8.94 -16.20
N THR A 71 -4.23 10.23 -16.02
CA THR A 71 -4.12 11.19 -17.13
C THR A 71 -2.68 11.27 -17.66
N ASP A 72 -2.51 11.97 -18.77
CA ASP A 72 -1.21 12.36 -19.34
C ASP A 72 -0.38 13.26 -18.41
N LYS A 73 -1.00 13.89 -17.42
CA LYS A 73 -0.36 14.77 -16.43
C LYS A 73 0.24 14.01 -15.23
N ALA A 74 0.01 12.71 -15.12
CA ALA A 74 0.60 11.90 -14.05
C ALA A 74 2.11 11.69 -14.26
N SER A 75 2.84 11.42 -13.17
CA SER A 75 4.28 11.11 -13.26
C SER A 75 4.57 9.88 -14.14
N ILE A 76 3.63 8.94 -14.19
CA ILE A 76 3.59 7.86 -15.16
C ILE A 76 2.30 8.07 -15.98
N PRO A 77 2.41 8.58 -17.22
CA PRO A 77 1.26 8.88 -18.06
C PRO A 77 0.43 7.63 -18.38
N GLY A 78 -0.88 7.82 -18.59
CA GLY A 78 -1.80 6.78 -18.98
C GLY A 78 -3.09 7.34 -19.58
N GLU A 79 -4.09 6.46 -19.74
CA GLU A 79 -5.39 6.81 -20.31
C GLU A 79 -6.53 6.45 -19.35
N LEU A 80 -7.58 7.27 -19.36
CA LEU A 80 -8.81 7.00 -18.64
C LEU A 80 -9.76 6.17 -19.51
N PHE A 81 -10.29 5.07 -18.96
CA PHE A 81 -11.28 4.23 -19.62
C PHE A 81 -12.33 3.70 -18.64
N ALA A 82 -13.45 3.20 -19.16
CA ALA A 82 -14.57 2.72 -18.36
C ALA A 82 -14.54 1.19 -18.20
N ILE A 83 -14.78 0.71 -16.99
CA ILE A 83 -15.01 -0.72 -16.70
C ILE A 83 -16.39 -0.93 -16.08
N PRO A 84 -17.03 -2.10 -16.27
CA PRO A 84 -18.29 -2.43 -15.60
C PRO A 84 -18.16 -2.46 -14.08
N GLN A 85 -19.18 -1.96 -13.38
CA GLN A 85 -19.33 -2.13 -11.94
C GLN A 85 -19.94 -3.50 -11.62
N VAL A 86 -19.53 -4.07 -10.49
CA VAL A 86 -20.22 -5.24 -9.92
C VAL A 86 -21.58 -4.82 -9.35
N ALA A 87 -22.57 -5.72 -9.41
CA ALA A 87 -23.92 -5.41 -8.95
C ALA A 87 -23.97 -4.97 -7.48
N HIS A 88 -23.12 -5.56 -6.62
CA HIS A 88 -23.02 -5.22 -5.20
C HIS A 88 -21.56 -5.17 -4.76
N THR A 89 -21.18 -4.13 -4.02
CA THR A 89 -19.91 -4.06 -3.29
C THR A 89 -20.14 -4.19 -1.80
N TYR A 90 -19.26 -4.91 -1.11
CA TYR A 90 -19.17 -4.83 0.35
C TYR A 90 -18.50 -3.52 0.77
N ARG A 91 -18.64 -3.15 2.05
CA ARG A 91 -17.88 -2.04 2.63
C ARG A 91 -16.38 -2.28 2.38
N TYR A 92 -15.69 -1.28 1.85
CA TYR A 92 -14.27 -1.38 1.53
C TYR A 92 -13.47 -0.16 1.98
N LEU A 93 -12.17 -0.38 2.12
CA LEU A 93 -11.16 0.61 2.47
C LEU A 93 -10.46 1.08 1.19
N TYR A 94 -10.18 2.37 1.10
CA TYR A 94 -9.41 2.97 0.02
C TYR A 94 -8.35 3.90 0.61
N LEU A 95 -7.12 3.80 0.10
CA LEU A 95 -6.03 4.73 0.39
C LEU A 95 -5.80 5.59 -0.85
N THR A 96 -5.82 6.91 -0.68
CA THR A 96 -5.46 7.91 -1.69
C THR A 96 -4.07 8.45 -1.45
#